data_AF-F4CCN7-F1
#
_entry.id   AF-F4CCN7-F1
#
_cell.length_a   1.000
_cell.length_b   1.000
_cell.length_c   1.000
_cell.angle_alpha   90.00
_cell.angle_beta   90.00
_cell.angle_gamma   90.00
#
_symmetry.space_group_name_H-M   'P 1'
#
loop_
_entity.id
_entity.type
_entity.pdbx_description
1 polymer ?
#
loop_
_entity_poly.entity_id
_entity_poly.type
_entity_poly.pdbx_seq_one_letter_code
_entity_poly.pdbx_strand_id
1 'polypeptide(L)'
;MKNSTKYIWQLLISTIFLFGCSEGFTDLKPYDSLPFDEALRTEADLDYAVNGMYAGMRNFNLFGRTLPFIGDIMADNAYISTSNSGRYIQENSYTLNAQNGDVSGLWEQAYTVILRANNIINADVPSSPAVDQYKGEALAIRAFVYWKLANLFGKPYLVDQNALAVPLVLSYDVALRPARNTVAEVYTQIITDLSQAIPLLTQVKNSSFVSQAFAQGILAKVYLYQGDYSKALSWAQAVVDEGGYSLIPAENLNAYWANPTPRSDKVETIFEVAADGVNNMGFNALANMYNQSGYGDGLASSELYALYRVTDARKGLILEGTRGGAEALIVNKYQNTQNTTDKDDIKVLRYAEVLLIAAEASARLQLESQALSYLNELTQQRDPAFGGYRESGTALLDIIIQERRKELAFEGDRFDDLNRLQEDIRRSSEYPPQALNIPAGDDRRIWPIPQVELDANPNMVQNASY
;
A
#
# COMPACT_ATOMS: atom_id res chain seq x y z
N MET A 1 37.06 -35.34 70.40
CA MET A 1 37.27 -35.05 68.97
C MET A 1 36.09 -35.50 68.08
N LYS A 2 34.83 -35.27 68.47
CA LYS A 2 33.64 -35.63 67.65
C LYS A 2 32.79 -34.42 67.19
N ASN A 3 33.08 -33.22 67.69
CA ASN A 3 32.34 -32.01 67.33
C ASN A 3 33.11 -31.07 66.39
N SER A 4 34.43 -31.23 66.22
CA SER A 4 35.23 -30.36 65.34
C SER A 4 35.05 -30.67 63.85
N THR A 5 34.75 -31.92 63.49
CA THR A 5 34.48 -32.34 62.10
C THR A 5 33.14 -31.80 61.58
N LYS A 6 32.15 -31.58 62.45
CA LYS A 6 30.80 -31.10 62.06
C LYS A 6 30.83 -29.65 61.59
N TYR A 7 31.64 -28.81 62.22
CA TYR A 7 31.82 -27.41 61.82
C TYR A 7 32.69 -27.26 60.56
N ILE A 8 33.63 -28.17 60.30
CA ILE A 8 34.43 -28.18 59.06
C ILE A 8 33.54 -28.52 57.85
N TRP A 9 32.61 -29.47 57.98
CA TRP A 9 31.64 -29.79 56.93
C TRP A 9 30.61 -28.67 56.71
N GLN A 10 30.20 -27.95 57.76
CA GLN A 10 29.31 -26.79 57.62
C GLN A 10 30.02 -25.57 57.00
N LEU A 11 31.32 -25.39 57.27
CA LEU A 11 32.12 -24.36 56.61
C LEU A 11 32.33 -24.68 55.12
N LEU A 12 32.64 -25.94 54.78
CA LEU A 12 32.82 -26.41 53.40
C LEU A 12 31.54 -26.32 52.55
N ILE A 13 30.38 -26.56 53.16
CA ILE A 13 29.09 -26.42 52.47
C ILE A 13 28.73 -24.95 52.26
N SER A 14 29.19 -24.03 53.13
CA SER A 14 28.96 -22.58 52.95
C SER A 14 29.85 -21.96 51.87
N THR A 15 31.06 -22.50 51.61
CA THR A 15 31.96 -22.00 50.55
C THR A 15 31.60 -22.48 49.15
N ILE A 16 30.77 -23.52 49.00
CA ILE A 16 30.31 -24.01 47.69
C ILE A 16 29.17 -23.14 47.11
N PHE A 17 28.51 -22.31 47.92
CA PHE A 17 27.46 -21.39 47.46
C PHE A 17 27.96 -20.03 46.96
N LEU A 18 29.28 -19.80 46.90
CA LEU A 18 29.86 -18.54 46.40
C LEU A 18 30.33 -18.57 44.94
N PHE A 19 30.18 -19.71 44.24
CA PHE A 19 30.28 -19.73 42.78
C PHE A 19 28.92 -19.36 42.17
N GLY A 20 28.57 -18.08 42.32
CA GLY A 20 27.52 -17.47 41.53
C GLY A 20 27.84 -17.65 40.04
N CYS A 21 26.79 -17.85 39.24
CA CYS A 21 26.87 -17.89 37.78
C CYS A 21 27.79 -16.76 37.29
N SER A 22 28.79 -17.10 36.47
CA SER A 22 29.63 -16.08 35.83
C SER A 22 28.73 -15.06 35.13
N GLU A 23 29.12 -13.77 35.15
CA GLU A 23 28.35 -12.63 34.64
C GLU A 23 27.78 -12.83 33.21
N GLY A 24 28.33 -13.76 32.41
CA GLY A 24 27.82 -14.13 31.09
C GLY A 24 26.66 -15.14 31.02
N PHE A 25 26.12 -15.67 32.12
CA PHE A 25 24.93 -16.55 32.08
C PHE A 25 23.62 -15.76 31.96
N THR A 26 23.59 -14.54 32.48
CA THR A 26 22.45 -13.61 32.35
C THR A 26 22.59 -12.66 31.16
N ASP A 27 23.78 -12.61 30.55
CA ASP A 27 24.10 -11.78 29.38
C ASP A 27 24.03 -12.60 28.08
N LEU A 28 23.00 -13.44 27.98
CA LEU A 28 22.69 -14.17 26.76
C LEU A 28 21.92 -13.25 25.82
N LYS A 29 22.63 -12.58 24.92
CA LYS A 29 22.02 -12.00 23.71
C LYS A 29 21.42 -13.17 22.90
N PRO A 30 20.19 -13.05 22.35
CA PRO A 30 19.65 -14.11 21.50
C PRO A 30 20.63 -14.40 20.36
N TYR A 31 20.98 -15.68 20.16
CA TYR A 31 21.95 -16.09 19.12
C TYR A 31 21.50 -15.73 17.69
N ASP A 32 20.23 -15.35 17.54
CA ASP A 32 19.53 -14.98 16.31
C ASP A 32 19.08 -13.51 16.26
N SER A 33 19.45 -12.67 17.24
CA SER A 33 19.13 -11.23 17.23
C SER A 33 20.36 -10.36 17.49
N LEU A 34 20.56 -9.35 16.66
CA LEU A 34 21.52 -8.28 16.91
C LEU A 34 20.87 -7.21 17.83
N PRO A 35 21.53 -6.79 18.93
CA PRO A 35 21.08 -5.66 19.74
C PRO A 35 20.91 -4.40 18.87
N PHE A 36 19.87 -3.61 19.16
CA PHE A 36 19.50 -2.44 18.35
C PHE A 36 20.61 -1.38 18.25
N ASP A 37 21.43 -1.23 19.29
CA ASP A 37 22.57 -0.33 19.37
C ASP A 37 23.83 -0.85 18.64
N GLU A 38 23.88 -2.15 18.32
CA GLU A 38 24.92 -2.80 17.52
C GLU A 38 24.47 -3.08 16.07
N ALA A 39 23.16 -2.98 15.79
CA ALA A 39 22.58 -3.18 14.47
C ALA A 39 22.69 -1.91 13.60
N LEU A 40 22.89 -2.09 12.29
CA LEU A 40 22.92 -1.02 11.27
C LEU A 40 24.13 -0.06 11.36
N ARG A 41 25.35 -0.61 11.40
CA ARG A 41 26.60 0.20 11.46
C ARG A 41 27.35 0.26 10.13
N THR A 42 27.01 -0.60 9.19
CA THR A 42 27.67 -0.69 7.88
C THR A 42 26.68 -0.55 6.74
N GLU A 43 27.20 -0.27 5.54
CA GLU A 43 26.40 -0.25 4.31
C GLU A 43 25.72 -1.61 4.05
N ALA A 44 26.40 -2.72 4.35
CA ALA A 44 25.85 -4.06 4.20
C ALA A 44 24.65 -4.31 5.15
N ASP A 45 24.72 -3.80 6.38
CA ASP A 45 23.60 -3.90 7.32
C ASP A 45 22.37 -3.14 6.81
N LEU A 46 22.58 -1.98 6.17
CA LEU A 46 21.49 -1.21 5.56
C LEU A 46 20.87 -1.94 4.36
N ASP A 47 21.67 -2.60 3.53
CA ASP A 47 21.14 -3.43 2.44
C ASP A 47 20.21 -4.53 2.98
N TYR A 48 20.63 -5.26 4.02
CA TYR A 48 19.77 -6.26 4.66
C TYR A 48 18.50 -5.64 5.27
N ALA A 49 18.61 -4.48 5.91
CA ALA A 49 17.48 -3.80 6.52
C ALA A 49 16.46 -3.31 5.48
N VAL A 50 16.94 -2.76 4.36
CA VAL A 50 16.10 -2.33 3.23
C VAL A 50 15.35 -3.53 2.64
N ASN A 51 16.04 -4.66 2.41
CA ASN A 51 15.38 -5.89 1.96
C ASN A 51 14.32 -6.38 2.97
N GLY A 52 14.60 -6.27 4.28
CA GLY A 52 13.64 -6.54 5.35
C GLY A 52 12.43 -5.59 5.31
N MET A 53 12.63 -4.30 4.99
CA MET A 53 11.54 -3.33 4.83
C MET A 53 10.62 -3.71 3.65
N TYR A 54 11.17 -4.03 2.47
CA TYR A 54 10.39 -4.52 1.33
C TYR A 54 9.64 -5.82 1.63
N ALA A 55 10.28 -6.75 2.34
CA ALA A 55 9.61 -7.97 2.80
C ALA A 55 8.41 -7.66 3.72
N GLY A 56 8.49 -6.58 4.51
CA GLY A 56 7.37 -6.08 5.30
C GLY A 56 6.23 -5.51 4.45
N MET A 57 6.54 -4.83 3.34
CA MET A 57 5.51 -4.32 2.43
C MET A 57 4.67 -5.44 1.80
N ARG A 58 5.33 -6.56 1.49
CA ARG A 58 4.72 -7.75 0.87
C ARG A 58 3.72 -8.49 1.76
N ASN A 59 3.69 -8.23 3.07
CA ASN A 59 2.77 -8.90 3.98
C ASN A 59 1.29 -8.75 3.52
N PHE A 60 0.50 -9.81 3.70
CA PHE A 60 -0.91 -9.85 3.27
C PHE A 60 -1.78 -8.81 3.98
N ASN A 61 -1.44 -8.38 5.19
CA ASN A 61 -2.13 -7.30 5.90
C ASN A 61 -1.89 -5.91 5.28
N LEU A 62 -0.92 -5.78 4.37
CA LEU A 62 -0.56 -4.54 3.70
C LEU A 62 -0.74 -4.67 2.18
N PHE A 63 0.32 -4.51 1.38
CA PHE A 63 0.23 -4.51 -0.08
C PHE A 63 0.04 -5.91 -0.66
N GLY A 64 0.43 -6.97 0.03
CA GLY A 64 0.30 -8.33 -0.49
C GLY A 64 -1.14 -8.81 -0.70
N ARG A 65 -2.12 -8.16 -0.05
CA ARG A 65 -3.56 -8.44 -0.24
C ARG A 65 -4.48 -7.33 0.26
N THR A 66 -4.44 -6.97 1.54
CA THR A 66 -5.51 -6.16 2.16
C THR A 66 -5.70 -4.82 1.46
N LEU A 67 -4.64 -4.01 1.30
CA LEU A 67 -4.75 -2.68 0.68
C LEU A 67 -5.32 -2.70 -0.75
N PRO A 68 -4.78 -3.49 -1.70
CA PRO A 68 -5.36 -3.55 -3.04
C PRO A 68 -6.78 -4.13 -3.06
N PHE A 69 -7.07 -5.10 -2.18
CA PHE A 69 -8.40 -5.72 -2.16
C PHE A 69 -9.48 -4.76 -1.62
N ILE A 70 -9.26 -4.16 -0.45
CA ILE A 70 -10.24 -3.24 0.18
C ILE A 70 -10.50 -2.01 -0.67
N GLY A 71 -9.49 -1.53 -1.41
CA GLY A 71 -9.64 -0.35 -2.26
C GLY A 71 -10.65 -0.52 -3.40
N ASP A 72 -10.98 -1.76 -3.75
CA ASP A 72 -12.02 -2.08 -4.74
C ASP A 72 -13.32 -2.63 -4.09
N ILE A 73 -13.22 -3.48 -3.05
CA ILE A 73 -14.42 -4.06 -2.39
C ILE A 73 -15.15 -3.10 -1.45
N MET A 74 -14.46 -2.07 -0.93
CA MET A 74 -15.10 -0.96 -0.22
C MET A 74 -15.59 0.11 -1.20
N ALA A 75 -15.20 0.05 -2.47
CA ALA A 75 -15.70 0.92 -3.51
C ALA A 75 -16.81 0.24 -4.33
N ASP A 76 -16.80 0.39 -5.65
CA ASP A 76 -17.84 -0.04 -6.59
C ASP A 76 -17.29 -0.89 -7.76
N ASN A 77 -16.04 -1.37 -7.65
CA ASN A 77 -15.37 -2.15 -8.69
C ASN A 77 -15.44 -3.67 -8.47
N ALA A 78 -15.43 -4.12 -7.21
CA ALA A 78 -15.47 -5.53 -6.86
C ALA A 78 -16.38 -5.75 -5.64
N TYR A 79 -16.93 -6.95 -5.48
CA TYR A 79 -17.74 -7.33 -4.33
C TYR A 79 -17.33 -8.70 -3.81
N ILE A 80 -17.74 -9.00 -2.57
CA ILE A 80 -17.56 -10.33 -1.99
C ILE A 80 -18.68 -11.27 -2.45
N SER A 81 -18.30 -12.35 -3.12
CA SER A 81 -19.15 -13.47 -3.53
C SER A 81 -19.96 -14.03 -2.36
N THR A 82 -21.17 -14.54 -2.61
CA THR A 82 -21.97 -15.23 -1.60
C THR A 82 -21.39 -16.60 -1.20
N SER A 83 -20.61 -17.21 -2.10
CA SER A 83 -19.75 -18.35 -1.79
C SER A 83 -18.35 -17.81 -1.50
N ASN A 84 -18.02 -17.63 -0.23
CA ASN A 84 -16.76 -17.01 0.21
C ASN A 84 -16.19 -17.69 1.47
N SER A 85 -14.98 -17.29 1.83
CA SER A 85 -14.23 -17.82 2.97
C SER A 85 -14.47 -17.11 4.32
N GLY A 86 -15.38 -16.14 4.37
CA GLY A 86 -15.68 -15.30 5.54
C GLY A 86 -14.77 -14.09 5.72
N ARG A 87 -13.84 -13.84 4.78
CA ARG A 87 -12.92 -12.70 4.83
C ARG A 87 -13.58 -11.42 4.31
N TYR A 88 -13.16 -10.29 4.86
CA TYR A 88 -13.53 -8.96 4.41
C TYR A 88 -15.04 -8.63 4.34
N ILE A 89 -15.86 -9.40 5.07
CA ILE A 89 -17.32 -9.24 5.05
C ILE A 89 -17.72 -7.91 5.68
N GLN A 90 -17.01 -7.46 6.72
CA GLN A 90 -17.33 -6.22 7.44
C GLN A 90 -16.97 -4.97 6.63
N GLU A 91 -15.87 -5.04 5.88
CA GLU A 91 -15.35 -4.04 4.95
C GLU A 91 -16.34 -3.86 3.79
N ASN A 92 -16.70 -4.96 3.12
CA ASN A 92 -17.64 -4.94 2.00
C ASN A 92 -19.04 -4.44 2.40
N SER A 93 -19.45 -4.70 3.65
CA SER A 93 -20.78 -4.35 4.18
C SER A 93 -20.83 -3.06 5.01
N TYR A 94 -19.71 -2.37 5.21
CA TYR A 94 -19.60 -1.17 6.06
C TYR A 94 -20.10 -1.41 7.50
N THR A 95 -19.66 -2.52 8.10
CA THR A 95 -19.95 -2.91 9.48
C THR A 95 -18.68 -3.15 10.32
N LEU A 96 -17.58 -2.49 9.92
CA LEU A 96 -16.32 -2.47 10.65
C LEU A 96 -16.50 -2.04 12.11
N ASN A 97 -15.58 -2.45 12.97
CA ASN A 97 -15.47 -2.00 14.36
C ASN A 97 -14.02 -2.13 14.85
N ALA A 98 -13.72 -1.58 16.02
CA ALA A 98 -12.37 -1.54 16.57
C ALA A 98 -11.76 -2.93 16.87
N GLN A 99 -12.57 -3.99 16.97
CA GLN A 99 -12.11 -5.36 17.22
C GLN A 99 -11.89 -6.16 15.92
N ASN A 100 -12.08 -5.55 14.74
CA ASN A 100 -11.84 -6.20 13.47
C ASN A 100 -10.34 -6.57 13.31
N GLY A 101 -10.07 -7.82 12.93
CA GLY A 101 -8.71 -8.36 12.82
C GLY A 101 -7.93 -7.82 11.62
N ASP A 102 -8.59 -7.50 10.51
CA ASP A 102 -7.96 -6.91 9.33
C ASP A 102 -7.54 -5.46 9.61
N VAL A 103 -8.34 -4.70 10.35
CA VAL A 103 -8.01 -3.35 10.86
C VAL A 103 -6.78 -3.39 11.75
N SER A 104 -6.77 -4.27 12.76
CA SER A 104 -5.63 -4.43 13.67
C SER A 104 -4.37 -4.89 12.94
N GLY A 105 -4.50 -5.87 12.04
CA GLY A 105 -3.38 -6.43 11.29
C GLY A 105 -2.76 -5.44 10.32
N LEU A 106 -3.57 -4.63 9.64
CA LEU A 106 -3.08 -3.57 8.75
C LEU A 106 -2.34 -2.49 9.52
N TRP A 107 -2.91 -2.03 10.64
CA TRP A 107 -2.28 -1.02 11.50
C TRP A 107 -0.92 -1.50 12.01
N GLU A 108 -0.86 -2.68 12.62
CA GLU A 108 0.38 -3.28 13.14
C GLU A 108 1.45 -3.42 12.04
N GLN A 109 1.05 -3.94 10.87
CA GLN A 109 1.98 -4.17 9.78
C GLN A 109 2.48 -2.85 9.16
N ALA A 110 1.63 -1.83 9.05
CA ALA A 110 2.02 -0.50 8.59
C ALA A 110 3.07 0.13 9.52
N TYR A 111 2.83 0.11 10.83
CA TYR A 111 3.80 0.63 11.81
C TYR A 111 5.08 -0.21 11.89
N THR A 112 5.00 -1.52 11.63
CA THR A 112 6.19 -2.36 11.49
C THR A 112 7.08 -1.90 10.32
N VAL A 113 6.49 -1.60 9.15
CA VAL A 113 7.24 -1.09 7.99
C VAL A 113 7.79 0.31 8.27
N ILE A 114 7.00 1.20 8.88
CA ILE A 114 7.45 2.54 9.30
C ILE A 114 8.63 2.44 10.27
N LEU A 115 8.59 1.52 11.23
CA LEU A 115 9.68 1.31 12.17
C LEU A 115 10.95 0.83 11.47
N ARG A 116 10.85 -0.11 10.52
CA ARG A 116 11.98 -0.55 9.70
C ARG A 116 12.58 0.62 8.90
N ALA A 117 11.74 1.44 8.30
CA ALA A 117 12.18 2.66 7.60
C ALA A 117 12.87 3.64 8.56
N ASN A 118 12.30 3.90 9.74
CA ASN A 118 12.90 4.77 10.75
C ASN A 118 14.31 4.30 11.14
N ASN A 119 14.52 3.00 11.31
CA ASN A 119 15.83 2.46 11.66
C ASN A 119 16.86 2.70 10.56
N ILE A 120 16.48 2.54 9.28
CA ILE A 120 17.36 2.80 8.12
C ILE A 120 17.68 4.30 8.02
N ILE A 121 16.66 5.16 8.13
CA ILE A 121 16.80 6.62 8.02
C ILE A 121 17.72 7.17 9.11
N ASN A 122 17.49 6.74 10.35
CA ASN A 122 18.20 7.22 11.53
C ASN A 122 19.55 6.52 11.78
N ALA A 123 19.93 5.52 10.95
CA ALA A 123 21.20 4.83 11.10
C ALA A 123 22.40 5.77 10.87
N ASP A 124 23.36 5.70 11.77
CA ASP A 124 24.61 6.46 11.71
C ASP A 124 25.67 5.70 10.91
N VAL A 125 25.46 5.65 9.59
CA VAL A 125 26.38 5.05 8.62
C VAL A 125 26.89 6.17 7.70
N PRO A 126 28.21 6.26 7.44
CA PRO A 126 28.77 7.27 6.54
C PRO A 126 28.10 7.26 5.17
N SER A 127 27.82 8.46 4.64
CA SER A 127 27.19 8.61 3.32
C SER A 127 28.07 8.01 2.21
N SER A 128 27.39 7.29 1.33
CA SER A 128 27.89 6.71 0.08
C SER A 128 26.71 6.69 -0.90
N PRO A 129 26.91 6.55 -2.22
CA PRO A 129 25.80 6.43 -3.16
C PRO A 129 24.82 5.31 -2.82
N ALA A 130 25.28 4.20 -2.23
CA ALA A 130 24.42 3.11 -1.79
C ALA A 130 23.69 3.43 -0.49
N VAL A 131 24.38 3.99 0.51
CA VAL A 131 23.76 4.41 1.78
C VAL A 131 22.69 5.49 1.54
N ASP A 132 22.98 6.46 0.68
CA ASP A 132 22.03 7.52 0.30
C ASP A 132 20.82 6.91 -0.40
N GLN A 133 21.04 6.00 -1.37
CA GLN A 133 19.97 5.26 -2.04
C GLN A 133 19.09 4.51 -1.01
N TYR A 134 19.66 3.77 -0.07
CA TYR A 134 18.91 3.05 0.98
C TYR A 134 18.07 3.97 1.86
N LYS A 135 18.61 5.14 2.25
CA LYS A 135 17.87 6.14 3.02
C LYS A 135 16.75 6.79 2.19
N GLY A 136 16.99 7.05 0.91
CA GLY A 136 15.97 7.54 -0.03
C GLY A 136 14.81 6.55 -0.20
N GLU A 137 15.12 5.26 -0.37
CA GLU A 137 14.11 4.20 -0.47
C GLU A 137 13.28 4.12 0.82
N ALA A 138 13.91 4.19 1.99
CA ALA A 138 13.23 4.17 3.28
C ALA A 138 12.34 5.39 3.52
N LEU A 139 12.80 6.60 3.18
CA LEU A 139 11.99 7.82 3.25
C LEU A 139 10.74 7.72 2.38
N ALA A 140 10.89 7.31 1.12
CA ALA A 140 9.78 7.19 0.19
C ALA A 140 8.75 6.12 0.63
N ILE A 141 9.22 4.99 1.16
CA ILE A 141 8.32 3.94 1.70
C ILE A 141 7.60 4.43 2.96
N ARG A 142 8.30 5.10 3.88
CA ARG A 142 7.67 5.67 5.08
C ARG A 142 6.57 6.65 4.72
N ALA A 143 6.84 7.56 3.78
CA ALA A 143 5.86 8.49 3.25
C ALA A 143 4.66 7.78 2.64
N PHE A 144 4.89 6.76 1.81
CA PHE A 144 3.82 6.05 1.13
C PHE A 144 2.92 5.25 2.11
N VAL A 145 3.50 4.62 3.13
CA VAL A 145 2.75 3.91 4.17
C VAL A 145 1.94 4.90 5.04
N TYR A 146 2.52 6.04 5.43
CA TYR A 146 1.76 7.10 6.12
C TYR A 146 0.62 7.64 5.28
N TRP A 147 0.81 7.78 3.96
CA TRP A 147 -0.24 8.22 3.06
C TRP A 147 -1.43 7.25 3.04
N LYS A 148 -1.17 5.93 2.96
CA LYS A 148 -2.23 4.91 3.08
C LYS A 148 -2.91 4.92 4.44
N LEU A 149 -2.16 5.07 5.53
CA LEU A 149 -2.73 5.22 6.88
C LEU A 149 -3.62 6.47 7.00
N ALA A 150 -3.18 7.61 6.47
CA ALA A 150 -3.94 8.85 6.52
C ALA A 150 -5.28 8.75 5.78
N ASN A 151 -5.31 8.09 4.62
CA ASN A 151 -6.52 7.93 3.82
C ASN A 151 -7.50 6.89 4.38
N LEU A 152 -7.03 5.91 5.16
CA LEU A 152 -7.91 4.91 5.79
C LEU A 152 -8.43 5.36 7.15
N PHE A 153 -7.57 5.94 7.99
CA PHE A 153 -7.90 6.26 9.40
C PHE A 153 -8.17 7.74 9.66
N GLY A 154 -7.94 8.61 8.68
CA GLY A 154 -8.24 10.04 8.74
C GLY A 154 -9.33 10.44 7.75
N LYS A 155 -9.85 11.66 7.92
CA LYS A 155 -10.71 12.28 6.91
C LYS A 155 -9.89 12.65 5.67
N PRO A 156 -10.48 12.69 4.47
CA PRO A 156 -9.80 13.21 3.29
C PRO A 156 -9.30 14.64 3.52
N TYR A 157 -8.11 14.97 3.01
CA TYR A 157 -7.45 16.27 3.25
C TYR A 157 -8.35 17.46 2.89
N LEU A 158 -9.05 17.38 1.75
CA LEU A 158 -9.95 18.43 1.27
C LEU A 158 -11.24 18.58 2.08
N VAL A 159 -11.56 17.63 2.97
CA VAL A 159 -12.74 17.68 3.85
C VAL A 159 -12.39 18.36 5.16
N ASP A 160 -11.37 17.84 5.85
CA ASP A 160 -10.95 18.39 7.14
C ASP A 160 -9.48 18.03 7.43
N GLN A 161 -8.58 18.93 7.04
CA GLN A 161 -7.15 18.77 7.29
C GLN A 161 -6.78 18.87 8.79
N ASN A 162 -7.67 19.38 9.65
CA ASN A 162 -7.43 19.50 11.09
C ASN A 162 -7.96 18.30 11.88
N ALA A 163 -8.73 17.40 11.23
CA ALA A 163 -9.15 16.15 11.83
C ALA A 163 -7.93 15.28 12.17
N LEU A 164 -8.07 14.45 13.20
CA LEU A 164 -7.04 13.46 13.55
C LEU A 164 -6.94 12.40 12.45
N ALA A 165 -5.70 11.99 12.15
CA ALA A 165 -5.36 10.90 11.25
C ALA A 165 -4.69 9.78 12.05
N VAL A 166 -3.37 9.76 12.12
CA VAL A 166 -2.59 8.71 12.80
C VAL A 166 -1.41 9.34 13.54
N PRO A 167 -0.83 8.70 14.57
CA PRO A 167 0.37 9.23 15.22
C PRO A 167 1.59 9.20 14.28
N LEU A 168 2.37 10.29 14.26
CA LEU A 168 3.67 10.31 13.62
C LEU A 168 4.74 9.75 14.55
N VAL A 169 5.31 8.62 14.16
CA VAL A 169 6.44 7.97 14.83
C VAL A 169 7.63 7.97 13.86
N LEU A 170 8.64 8.79 14.14
CA LEU A 170 9.79 9.03 13.24
C LEU A 170 11.11 8.41 13.74
N SER A 171 11.09 7.83 14.94
CA SER A 171 12.19 7.13 15.56
C SER A 171 11.68 5.96 16.39
N TYR A 172 12.54 4.99 16.67
CA TYR A 172 12.22 3.90 17.60
C TYR A 172 12.29 4.40 19.04
N ASP A 173 11.21 4.18 19.79
CA ASP A 173 11.16 4.34 21.23
C ASP A 173 10.06 3.44 21.80
N VAL A 174 10.45 2.46 22.62
CA VAL A 174 9.54 1.47 23.22
C VAL A 174 8.59 2.07 24.26
N ALA A 175 8.99 3.19 24.87
CA ALA A 175 8.20 3.90 25.87
C ALA A 175 7.22 4.90 25.22
N LEU A 176 7.33 5.14 23.91
CA LEU A 176 6.51 6.10 23.20
C LEU A 176 5.02 5.73 23.31
N ARG A 177 4.21 6.73 23.66
CA ARG A 177 2.74 6.66 23.70
C ARG A 177 2.18 7.88 22.97
N PRO A 178 2.26 7.90 21.63
CA PRO A 178 2.00 9.11 20.86
C PRO A 178 0.49 9.39 20.78
N ALA A 179 0.11 10.67 20.80
CA ALA A 179 -1.23 11.07 20.37
C ALA A 179 -1.32 11.06 18.84
N ARG A 180 -2.54 10.99 18.30
CA ARG A 180 -2.76 11.10 16.85
C ARG A 180 -2.39 12.51 16.38
N ASN A 181 -1.74 12.60 15.23
CA ASN A 181 -1.52 13.86 14.53
C ASN A 181 -2.71 14.18 13.63
N THR A 182 -2.81 15.45 13.25
CA THR A 182 -3.81 15.91 12.28
C THR A 182 -3.48 15.40 10.87
N VAL A 183 -4.49 15.34 10.00
CA VAL A 183 -4.30 15.03 8.57
C VAL A 183 -3.25 15.96 7.94
N ALA A 184 -3.28 17.26 8.25
CA ALA A 184 -2.32 18.24 7.76
C ALA A 184 -0.86 17.96 8.19
N GLU A 185 -0.65 17.61 9.46
CA GLU A 185 0.67 17.26 9.98
C GLU A 185 1.22 16.00 9.31
N VAL A 186 0.38 14.97 9.13
CA VAL A 186 0.77 13.74 8.45
C VAL A 186 1.13 14.00 6.98
N TYR A 187 0.31 14.77 6.25
CA TYR A 187 0.63 15.18 4.86
C TYR A 187 1.93 15.98 4.78
N THR A 188 2.20 16.87 5.75
CA THR A 188 3.44 17.64 5.80
C THR A 188 4.66 16.72 5.94
N GLN A 189 4.57 15.69 6.80
CA GLN A 189 5.65 14.72 6.95
C GLN A 189 5.84 13.88 5.68
N ILE A 190 4.75 13.44 5.04
CA ILE A 190 4.79 12.67 3.77
C ILE A 190 5.53 13.47 2.69
N ILE A 191 5.16 14.74 2.51
CA ILE A 191 5.80 15.63 1.52
C ILE A 191 7.27 15.86 1.86
N THR A 192 7.60 16.03 3.14
CA THR A 192 8.98 16.20 3.62
C THR A 192 9.83 14.98 3.27
N ASP A 193 9.35 13.78 3.61
CA ASP A 193 10.04 12.52 3.35
C ASP A 193 10.27 12.32 1.84
N LEU A 194 9.24 12.50 1.01
CA LEU A 194 9.37 12.37 -0.45
C LEU A 194 10.32 13.40 -1.05
N SER A 195 10.27 14.65 -0.60
CA SER A 195 11.16 15.71 -1.07
C SER A 195 12.62 15.44 -0.71
N GLN A 196 12.87 14.84 0.45
CA GLN A 196 14.20 14.40 0.87
C GLN A 196 14.67 13.14 0.14
N ALA A 197 13.75 12.22 -0.19
CA ALA A 197 14.06 10.97 -0.88
C ALA A 197 14.55 11.20 -2.32
N ILE A 198 13.86 12.06 -3.08
CA ILE A 198 14.10 12.30 -4.51
C ILE A 198 15.58 12.56 -4.86
N PRO A 199 16.33 13.45 -4.19
CA PRO A 199 17.74 13.68 -4.51
C PRO A 199 18.67 12.53 -4.12
N LEU A 200 18.27 11.63 -3.22
CA LEU A 200 19.08 10.48 -2.80
C LEU A 200 18.93 9.27 -3.74
N LEU A 201 17.79 9.18 -4.43
CA LEU A 201 17.41 8.06 -5.30
C LEU A 201 18.09 8.15 -6.68
N THR A 202 19.40 7.95 -6.72
CA THR A 202 20.19 8.08 -7.96
C THR A 202 20.44 6.77 -8.68
N GLN A 203 20.12 5.63 -8.06
CA GLN A 203 20.32 4.30 -8.64
C GLN A 203 18.98 3.68 -9.07
N VAL A 204 18.95 3.13 -10.28
CA VAL A 204 17.79 2.38 -10.79
C VAL A 204 18.16 0.90 -10.84
N LYS A 205 17.44 0.09 -10.06
CA LYS A 205 17.56 -1.37 -10.07
C LYS A 205 16.54 -1.96 -11.04
N ASN A 206 15.40 -2.40 -10.52
CA ASN A 206 14.22 -2.84 -11.27
C ASN A 206 12.97 -2.29 -10.55
N SER A 207 11.78 -2.62 -11.05
CA SER A 207 10.49 -2.19 -10.49
C SER A 207 10.21 -2.69 -9.07
N SER A 208 10.96 -3.65 -8.52
CA SER A 208 10.80 -4.09 -7.13
C SER A 208 11.40 -3.13 -6.10
N PHE A 209 12.16 -2.13 -6.55
CA PHE A 209 12.82 -1.16 -5.70
C PHE A 209 12.34 0.25 -6.03
N VAL A 210 12.24 1.06 -4.99
CA VAL A 210 11.89 2.47 -5.13
C VAL A 210 12.94 3.18 -5.97
N SER A 211 12.46 3.87 -6.99
CA SER A 211 13.23 4.76 -7.86
C SER A 211 12.84 6.22 -7.62
N GLN A 212 13.63 7.15 -8.16
CA GLN A 212 13.26 8.58 -8.15
C GLN A 212 11.87 8.81 -8.77
N ALA A 213 11.55 8.13 -9.86
CA ALA A 213 10.26 8.21 -10.53
C ALA A 213 9.09 7.74 -9.64
N PHE A 214 9.32 6.73 -8.79
CA PHE A 214 8.33 6.34 -7.79
C PHE A 214 8.08 7.46 -6.78
N ALA A 215 9.14 8.03 -6.18
CA ALA A 215 9.00 9.11 -5.20
C ALA A 215 8.32 10.35 -5.82
N GLN A 216 8.67 10.72 -7.05
CA GLN A 216 8.02 11.81 -7.79
C GLN A 216 6.54 11.51 -8.09
N GLY A 217 6.21 10.29 -8.55
CA GLY A 217 4.83 9.90 -8.86
C GLY A 217 3.93 9.84 -7.62
N ILE A 218 4.44 9.32 -6.50
CA ILE A 218 3.71 9.37 -5.22
C ILE A 218 3.56 10.81 -4.74
N LEU A 219 4.57 11.67 -4.90
CA LEU A 219 4.45 13.09 -4.54
C LEU A 219 3.41 13.81 -5.40
N ALA A 220 3.34 13.51 -6.71
CA ALA A 220 2.28 14.00 -7.59
C ALA A 220 0.88 13.57 -7.10
N LYS A 221 0.73 12.29 -6.71
CA LYS A 221 -0.51 11.74 -6.17
C LYS A 221 -0.90 12.39 -4.85
N VAL A 222 0.04 12.60 -3.93
CA VAL A 222 -0.19 13.30 -2.66
C VAL A 222 -0.71 14.72 -2.91
N TYR A 223 -0.07 15.48 -3.81
CA TYR A 223 -0.52 16.82 -4.16
C TYR A 223 -1.88 16.85 -4.86
N LEU A 224 -2.20 15.84 -5.68
CA LEU A 224 -3.54 15.69 -6.27
C LEU A 224 -4.61 15.55 -5.18
N TYR A 225 -4.34 14.73 -4.16
CA TYR A 225 -5.25 14.53 -3.02
C TYR A 225 -5.31 15.75 -2.09
N GLN A 226 -4.23 16.54 -2.04
CA GLN A 226 -4.16 17.81 -1.31
C GLN A 226 -4.91 18.95 -2.02
N GLY A 227 -5.22 18.80 -3.32
CA GLY A 227 -5.80 19.85 -4.15
C GLY A 227 -4.79 20.87 -4.70
N ASP A 228 -3.48 20.64 -4.53
CA ASP A 228 -2.43 21.46 -5.14
C ASP A 228 -2.14 20.94 -6.56
N TYR A 229 -3.07 21.23 -7.48
CA TYR A 229 -3.02 20.70 -8.84
C TYR A 229 -1.80 21.20 -9.62
N SER A 230 -1.27 22.38 -9.29
CA SER A 230 -0.04 22.87 -9.91
C SER A 230 1.14 21.97 -9.59
N LYS A 231 1.34 21.62 -8.31
CA LYS A 231 2.43 20.72 -7.92
C LYS A 231 2.16 19.29 -8.36
N ALA A 232 0.91 18.83 -8.31
CA ALA A 232 0.53 17.52 -8.83
C ALA A 232 0.94 17.37 -10.30
N LEU A 233 0.62 18.37 -11.13
CA LEU A 233 1.00 18.39 -12.54
C LEU A 233 2.52 18.42 -12.70
N SER A 234 3.23 19.33 -12.01
CA SER A 234 4.69 19.45 -12.15
C SER A 234 5.43 18.16 -11.80
N TRP A 235 5.04 17.45 -10.74
CA TRP A 235 5.68 16.20 -10.36
C TRP A 235 5.30 15.02 -11.26
N ALA A 236 4.07 14.98 -11.78
CA ALA A 236 3.69 13.99 -12.78
C ALA A 236 4.45 14.21 -14.09
N GLN A 237 4.62 15.47 -14.51
CA GLN A 237 5.41 15.84 -15.68
C GLN A 237 6.88 15.46 -15.54
N ALA A 238 7.48 15.64 -14.36
CA ALA A 238 8.85 15.17 -14.13
C ALA A 238 9.00 13.66 -14.44
N VAL A 239 8.03 12.84 -14.07
CA VAL A 239 8.05 11.41 -14.40
C VAL A 239 7.83 11.15 -15.90
N VAL A 240 6.92 11.89 -16.54
CA VAL A 240 6.65 11.78 -17.99
C VAL A 240 7.88 12.18 -18.81
N ASP A 241 8.48 13.31 -18.48
CA ASP A 241 9.53 13.95 -19.29
C ASP A 241 10.92 13.35 -19.03
N GLU A 242 11.21 12.95 -17.78
CA GLU A 242 12.54 12.50 -17.35
C GLU A 242 12.60 11.01 -16.99
N GLY A 243 11.45 10.39 -16.67
CA GLY A 243 11.41 9.02 -16.18
C GLY A 243 11.73 7.97 -17.25
N GLY A 244 11.43 8.26 -18.52
CA GLY A 244 11.67 7.37 -19.66
C GLY A 244 10.75 6.16 -19.70
N TYR A 245 9.54 6.29 -19.16
CA TYR A 245 8.54 5.23 -19.15
C TYR A 245 7.67 5.23 -20.42
N SER A 246 7.13 4.07 -20.77
CA SER A 246 6.15 3.92 -21.86
C SER A 246 5.01 3.00 -21.45
N LEU A 247 3.86 3.11 -22.13
CA LEU A 247 2.68 2.28 -21.86
C LEU A 247 2.81 0.88 -22.49
N ILE A 248 2.18 -0.11 -21.86
CA ILE A 248 1.99 -1.42 -22.50
C ILE A 248 0.94 -1.29 -23.63
N PRO A 249 1.24 -1.76 -24.85
CA PRO A 249 0.26 -1.82 -25.94
C PRO A 249 -0.90 -2.77 -25.64
N ALA A 250 -2.08 -2.48 -26.21
CA ALA A 250 -3.32 -3.25 -26.04
C ALA A 250 -3.13 -4.76 -26.22
N GLU A 251 -2.43 -5.19 -27.28
CA GLU A 251 -2.21 -6.60 -27.61
C GLU A 251 -1.37 -7.35 -26.57
N ASN A 252 -0.58 -6.64 -25.76
CA ASN A 252 0.31 -7.21 -24.76
C ASN A 252 -0.24 -7.11 -23.34
N LEU A 253 -1.41 -6.48 -23.14
CA LEU A 253 -1.93 -6.17 -21.81
C LEU A 253 -2.20 -7.42 -20.97
N ASN A 254 -2.84 -8.46 -21.53
CA ASN A 254 -3.07 -9.72 -20.82
C ASN A 254 -1.75 -10.41 -20.43
N ALA A 255 -0.77 -10.43 -21.34
CA ALA A 255 0.53 -11.02 -21.07
C ALA A 255 1.33 -10.22 -20.02
N TYR A 256 1.16 -8.90 -19.99
CA TYR A 256 1.77 -8.04 -18.97
C TYR A 256 1.27 -8.38 -17.56
N TRP A 257 -0.04 -8.56 -17.38
CA TRP A 257 -0.61 -8.96 -16.09
C TRP A 257 -0.31 -10.41 -15.71
N ALA A 258 -0.18 -11.28 -16.71
CA ALA A 258 0.24 -12.66 -16.49
C ALA A 258 1.74 -12.79 -16.14
N ASN A 259 2.54 -11.74 -16.36
CA ASN A 259 3.97 -11.76 -16.11
C ASN A 259 4.30 -11.36 -14.66
N PRO A 260 4.80 -12.29 -13.84
CA PRO A 260 5.17 -12.04 -12.45
C PRO A 260 6.60 -11.49 -12.29
N THR A 261 7.38 -11.35 -13.35
CA THR A 261 8.78 -10.92 -13.26
C THR A 261 8.90 -9.39 -13.13
N PRO A 262 9.70 -8.89 -12.16
CA PRO A 262 10.04 -7.49 -12.07
C PRO A 262 10.67 -6.93 -13.35
N ARG A 263 10.33 -5.69 -13.69
CA ARG A 263 10.75 -5.02 -14.92
C ARG A 263 11.93 -4.09 -14.70
N SER A 264 12.85 -4.08 -15.66
CA SER A 264 13.96 -3.11 -15.74
C SER A 264 13.91 -2.25 -17.02
N ASP A 265 12.93 -2.50 -17.89
CA ASP A 265 12.79 -1.88 -19.20
C ASP A 265 11.95 -0.59 -19.21
N LYS A 266 11.44 -0.18 -18.03
CA LYS A 266 10.58 1.00 -17.83
C LYS A 266 9.30 0.98 -18.69
N VAL A 267 8.76 -0.20 -18.98
CA VAL A 267 7.46 -0.31 -19.63
C VAL A 267 6.39 -0.51 -18.55
N GLU A 268 5.52 0.49 -18.42
CA GLU A 268 4.33 0.57 -17.56
C GLU A 268 4.59 0.53 -16.04
N THR A 269 5.27 -0.48 -15.49
CA THR A 269 5.48 -0.59 -14.04
C THR A 269 6.59 0.35 -13.57
N ILE A 270 6.26 1.29 -12.67
CA ILE A 270 7.25 2.14 -11.98
C ILE A 270 7.71 1.46 -10.70
N PHE A 271 6.78 0.94 -9.91
CA PHE A 271 7.05 0.20 -8.68
C PHE A 271 6.02 -0.91 -8.45
N GLU A 272 6.49 -2.07 -8.01
CA GLU A 272 5.67 -3.20 -7.58
C GLU A 272 6.27 -3.90 -6.35
N VAL A 273 5.39 -4.42 -5.50
CA VAL A 273 5.80 -5.23 -4.34
C VAL A 273 5.99 -6.66 -4.81
N ALA A 274 7.26 -7.05 -4.94
CA ALA A 274 7.62 -8.29 -5.59
C ALA A 274 7.49 -9.52 -4.70
N ALA A 275 7.00 -10.62 -5.25
CA ALA A 275 6.93 -11.94 -4.64
C ALA A 275 7.66 -12.97 -5.51
N ASP A 276 8.22 -14.01 -4.88
CA ASP A 276 8.89 -15.10 -5.60
C ASP A 276 8.48 -16.46 -5.00
N GLY A 277 8.95 -17.57 -5.58
CA GLY A 277 8.61 -18.92 -5.12
C GLY A 277 8.96 -19.23 -3.66
N VAL A 278 9.91 -18.51 -3.06
CA VAL A 278 10.31 -18.60 -1.65
C VAL A 278 9.61 -17.54 -0.82
N ASN A 279 9.61 -16.30 -1.30
CA ASN A 279 9.18 -15.11 -0.60
C ASN A 279 7.79 -14.66 -1.10
N ASN A 280 6.76 -15.39 -0.70
CA ASN A 280 5.37 -15.09 -1.05
C ASN A 280 4.39 -15.36 0.09
N MET A 281 3.11 -15.05 -0.15
CA MET A 281 2.03 -15.10 0.84
C MET A 281 1.26 -16.43 0.75
N GLY A 282 1.68 -17.33 -0.14
CA GLY A 282 1.00 -18.58 -0.43
C GLY A 282 -0.48 -18.38 -0.72
N PHE A 283 -1.32 -19.16 -0.05
CA PHE A 283 -2.78 -19.07 -0.16
C PHE A 283 -3.34 -17.72 0.32
N ASN A 284 -2.58 -16.93 1.09
CA ASN A 284 -3.00 -15.61 1.55
C ASN A 284 -2.74 -14.49 0.54
N ALA A 285 -2.11 -14.74 -0.62
CA ALA A 285 -1.87 -13.72 -1.65
C ALA A 285 -3.17 -13.18 -2.27
N LEU A 286 -3.16 -11.93 -2.76
CA LEU A 286 -4.28 -11.30 -3.46
C LEU A 286 -4.86 -12.16 -4.58
N ALA A 287 -4.01 -12.80 -5.39
CA ALA A 287 -4.44 -13.66 -6.49
C ALA A 287 -5.42 -14.76 -6.05
N ASN A 288 -5.26 -15.31 -4.84
CA ASN A 288 -6.18 -16.33 -4.32
C ASN A 288 -7.57 -15.79 -3.98
N MET A 289 -7.71 -14.47 -3.76
CA MET A 289 -9.02 -13.84 -3.60
C MET A 289 -9.83 -13.81 -4.89
N TYR A 290 -9.17 -13.79 -6.03
CA TYR A 290 -9.83 -13.79 -7.35
C TYR A 290 -9.81 -15.17 -8.02
N ASN A 291 -9.03 -16.12 -7.50
CA ASN A 291 -8.96 -17.48 -8.01
C ASN A 291 -10.20 -18.31 -7.64
N GLN A 292 -10.98 -18.72 -8.64
CA GLN A 292 -12.20 -19.49 -8.41
C GLN A 292 -11.95 -20.92 -7.89
N SER A 293 -10.75 -21.47 -8.13
CA SER A 293 -10.27 -22.73 -7.52
C SER A 293 -9.61 -22.53 -6.15
N GLY A 294 -9.37 -21.27 -5.76
CA GLY A 294 -8.82 -20.86 -4.47
C GLY A 294 -9.93 -20.31 -3.57
N TYR A 295 -9.66 -19.20 -2.87
CA TYR A 295 -10.70 -18.55 -2.08
C TYR A 295 -11.79 -17.98 -2.98
N GLY A 296 -11.46 -17.29 -4.07
CA GLY A 296 -12.43 -16.76 -5.04
C GLY A 296 -13.54 -15.92 -4.39
N ASP A 297 -13.16 -15.16 -3.35
CA ASP A 297 -14.08 -14.31 -2.61
C ASP A 297 -14.43 -13.05 -3.39
N GLY A 298 -13.49 -12.49 -4.16
CA GLY A 298 -13.70 -11.25 -4.93
C GLY A 298 -14.20 -11.50 -6.34
N LEU A 299 -15.25 -10.78 -6.74
CA LEU A 299 -15.81 -10.76 -8.10
C LEU A 299 -15.89 -9.32 -8.62
N ALA A 300 -15.67 -9.12 -9.91
CA ALA A 300 -15.80 -7.81 -10.54
C ALA A 300 -17.29 -7.41 -10.65
N SER A 301 -17.60 -6.12 -10.48
CA SER A 301 -18.96 -5.63 -10.64
C SER A 301 -19.37 -5.58 -12.11
N SER A 302 -20.64 -5.89 -12.37
CA SER A 302 -21.24 -5.76 -13.70
C SER A 302 -21.22 -4.32 -14.23
N GLU A 303 -21.37 -3.34 -13.33
CA GLU A 303 -21.31 -1.92 -13.68
C GLU A 303 -19.94 -1.50 -14.21
N LEU A 304 -18.85 -1.93 -13.57
CA LEU A 304 -17.49 -1.68 -14.06
C LEU A 304 -17.29 -2.36 -15.42
N TYR A 305 -17.68 -3.63 -15.56
CA TYR A 305 -17.53 -4.39 -16.80
C TYR A 305 -18.27 -3.74 -17.99
N ALA A 306 -19.42 -3.13 -17.72
CA ALA A 306 -20.22 -2.42 -18.72
C ALA A 306 -19.56 -1.13 -19.25
N LEU A 307 -18.61 -0.54 -18.50
CA LEU A 307 -17.87 0.66 -18.95
C LEU A 307 -16.90 0.37 -20.11
N TYR A 308 -16.47 -0.87 -20.28
CA TYR A 308 -15.53 -1.23 -21.33
C TYR A 308 -16.25 -1.48 -22.65
N ARG A 309 -15.82 -0.76 -23.69
CA ARG A 309 -16.13 -1.08 -25.08
C ARG A 309 -15.64 -2.49 -25.41
N VAL A 310 -16.28 -3.13 -26.38
CA VAL A 310 -15.87 -4.47 -26.84
C VAL A 310 -14.44 -4.47 -27.42
N THR A 311 -13.96 -3.34 -27.93
CA THR A 311 -12.60 -3.17 -28.49
C THR A 311 -11.56 -2.77 -27.45
N ASP A 312 -11.97 -2.46 -26.21
CA ASP A 312 -11.05 -2.05 -25.14
C ASP A 312 -10.35 -3.29 -24.56
N ALA A 313 -9.02 -3.36 -24.68
CA ALA A 313 -8.24 -4.54 -24.28
C ALA A 313 -8.37 -4.87 -22.78
N ARG A 314 -8.68 -3.87 -21.93
CA ARG A 314 -8.90 -4.09 -20.49
C ARG A 314 -10.12 -4.94 -20.21
N LYS A 315 -11.08 -5.01 -21.14
CA LYS A 315 -12.22 -5.92 -21.01
C LYS A 315 -11.79 -7.38 -20.87
N GLY A 316 -10.66 -7.76 -21.49
CA GLY A 316 -10.05 -9.08 -21.36
C GLY A 316 -9.43 -9.38 -20.00
N LEU A 317 -9.28 -8.38 -19.12
CA LEU A 317 -8.83 -8.55 -17.73
C LEU A 317 -9.98 -8.89 -16.78
N ILE A 318 -11.20 -9.04 -17.29
CA ILE A 318 -12.37 -9.51 -16.56
C ILE A 318 -13.01 -10.63 -17.39
N LEU A 319 -12.96 -11.85 -16.87
CA LEU A 319 -13.44 -13.04 -17.57
C LEU A 319 -14.86 -13.40 -17.12
N GLU A 320 -15.73 -13.71 -18.07
CA GLU A 320 -17.00 -14.37 -17.76
C GLU A 320 -16.72 -15.80 -17.26
N GLY A 321 -17.34 -16.18 -16.16
CA GLY A 321 -17.12 -17.47 -15.52
C GLY A 321 -18.25 -17.82 -14.56
N THR A 322 -17.97 -18.68 -13.58
CA THR A 322 -18.96 -19.06 -12.57
C THR A 322 -18.34 -19.11 -11.17
N ARG A 323 -19.18 -18.80 -10.17
CA ARG A 323 -18.85 -18.95 -8.75
C ARG A 323 -20.09 -19.40 -7.98
N GLY A 324 -19.96 -20.46 -7.17
CA GLY A 324 -21.09 -21.01 -6.42
C GLY A 324 -22.25 -21.51 -7.30
N GLY A 325 -21.99 -21.84 -8.57
CA GLY A 325 -23.00 -22.27 -9.54
C GLY A 325 -23.75 -21.13 -10.25
N ALA A 326 -23.43 -19.86 -9.97
CA ALA A 326 -23.97 -18.69 -10.66
C ALA A 326 -22.94 -18.11 -11.63
N GLU A 327 -23.41 -17.41 -12.68
CA GLU A 327 -22.57 -16.60 -13.55
C GLU A 327 -21.85 -15.51 -12.74
N ALA A 328 -20.58 -15.28 -13.06
CA ALA A 328 -19.74 -14.34 -12.34
C ALA A 328 -18.71 -13.70 -13.27
N LEU A 329 -18.28 -12.49 -12.93
CA LEU A 329 -17.20 -11.78 -13.60
C LEU A 329 -15.92 -11.91 -12.76
N ILE A 330 -14.93 -12.59 -13.31
CA ILE A 330 -13.70 -12.99 -12.61
C ILE A 330 -12.58 -12.01 -12.95
N VAL A 331 -11.98 -11.42 -11.93
CA VAL A 331 -10.81 -10.55 -12.08
C VAL A 331 -9.61 -11.37 -12.55
N ASN A 332 -8.99 -10.96 -13.66
CA ASN A 332 -7.90 -11.68 -14.32
C ASN A 332 -6.58 -10.87 -14.36
N LYS A 333 -6.45 -9.83 -13.53
CA LYS A 333 -5.18 -9.11 -13.33
C LYS A 333 -4.15 -9.91 -12.50
N TYR A 334 -4.60 -10.88 -11.71
CA TYR A 334 -3.77 -11.68 -10.79
C TYR A 334 -3.95 -13.17 -11.07
N GLN A 335 -3.18 -13.68 -12.05
CA GLN A 335 -3.40 -14.98 -12.67
C GLN A 335 -2.57 -16.10 -12.02
N ASN A 336 -1.44 -15.75 -11.39
CA ASN A 336 -0.41 -16.69 -10.94
C ASN A 336 -0.74 -17.28 -9.56
N THR A 337 -1.70 -18.20 -9.56
CA THR A 337 -2.25 -18.80 -8.34
C THR A 337 -1.68 -20.18 -8.04
N GLN A 338 -1.37 -20.97 -9.08
CA GLN A 338 -0.94 -22.37 -8.97
C GLN A 338 0.58 -22.57 -9.08
N ASN A 339 1.32 -21.58 -9.59
CA ASN A 339 2.77 -21.68 -9.73
C ASN A 339 3.43 -21.53 -8.34
N THR A 340 4.28 -22.49 -7.94
CA THR A 340 5.02 -22.46 -6.66
C THR A 340 6.33 -21.69 -6.76
N THR A 341 6.77 -21.38 -7.98
CA THR A 341 8.05 -20.73 -8.27
C THR A 341 7.89 -19.24 -8.56
N ASP A 342 6.69 -18.83 -8.94
CA ASP A 342 6.41 -17.48 -9.43
C ASP A 342 5.00 -17.05 -9.02
N LYS A 343 4.89 -15.91 -8.37
CA LYS A 343 3.63 -15.37 -7.82
C LYS A 343 3.44 -13.96 -8.33
N ASP A 344 2.18 -13.53 -8.46
CA ASP A 344 1.91 -12.17 -8.95
C ASP A 344 2.52 -11.13 -8.03
N ASP A 345 3.33 -10.26 -8.62
CA ASP A 345 3.75 -9.01 -8.05
C ASP A 345 2.57 -8.04 -7.96
N ILE A 346 2.52 -7.28 -6.86
CA ILE A 346 1.47 -6.27 -6.67
C ILE A 346 1.99 -4.94 -7.22
N LYS A 347 1.51 -4.57 -8.41
CA LYS A 347 1.79 -3.28 -9.04
C LYS A 347 1.19 -2.17 -8.17
N VAL A 348 2.04 -1.24 -7.74
CA VAL A 348 1.68 -0.16 -6.79
C VAL A 348 1.60 1.20 -7.48
N LEU A 349 2.52 1.45 -8.41
CA LEU A 349 2.49 2.66 -9.24
C LEU A 349 2.87 2.29 -10.67
N ARG A 350 2.02 2.69 -11.61
CA ARG A 350 2.24 2.51 -13.05
C ARG A 350 2.27 3.83 -13.78
N TYR A 351 2.89 3.85 -14.94
CA TYR A 351 2.97 5.02 -15.82
C TYR A 351 1.58 5.49 -16.27
N ALA A 352 0.63 4.59 -16.52
CA ALA A 352 -0.76 4.97 -16.79
C ALA A 352 -1.37 5.81 -15.65
N GLU A 353 -1.05 5.51 -14.39
CA GLU A 353 -1.53 6.32 -13.26
C GLU A 353 -0.94 7.74 -13.29
N VAL A 354 0.35 7.87 -13.58
CA VAL A 354 1.03 9.17 -13.70
C VAL A 354 0.38 10.02 -14.79
N LEU A 355 0.09 9.44 -15.96
CA LEU A 355 -0.64 10.12 -17.03
C LEU A 355 -2.04 10.58 -16.58
N LEU A 356 -2.75 9.76 -15.82
CA LEU A 356 -4.07 10.11 -15.29
C LEU A 356 -4.01 11.22 -14.23
N ILE A 357 -2.98 11.23 -13.39
CA ILE A 357 -2.71 12.34 -12.44
C ILE A 357 -2.44 13.63 -13.23
N ALA A 358 -1.58 13.58 -14.26
CA ALA A 358 -1.28 14.72 -15.10
C ALA A 358 -2.52 15.22 -15.87
N ALA A 359 -3.35 14.31 -16.39
CA ALA A 359 -4.60 14.63 -17.06
C ALA A 359 -5.58 15.34 -16.11
N GLU A 360 -5.83 14.78 -14.92
CA GLU A 360 -6.75 15.37 -13.94
C GLU A 360 -6.26 16.74 -13.47
N ALA A 361 -4.98 16.85 -13.11
CA ALA A 361 -4.38 18.10 -12.67
C ALA A 361 -4.45 19.18 -13.77
N SER A 362 -4.16 18.81 -15.02
CA SER A 362 -4.28 19.71 -16.18
C SER A 362 -5.73 20.19 -16.37
N ALA A 363 -6.72 19.29 -16.30
CA ALA A 363 -8.13 19.64 -16.46
C ALA A 363 -8.59 20.61 -15.36
N ARG A 364 -8.19 20.37 -14.11
CA ARG A 364 -8.53 21.24 -12.97
C ARG A 364 -7.84 22.61 -13.04
N LEU A 365 -6.68 22.70 -13.70
CA LEU A 365 -5.99 23.95 -14.03
C LEU A 365 -6.50 24.62 -15.31
N GLN A 366 -7.58 24.09 -15.93
CA GLN A 366 -8.16 24.59 -17.18
C GLN A 366 -7.19 24.51 -18.38
N LEU A 367 -6.25 23.57 -18.34
CA LEU A 367 -5.30 23.24 -19.42
C LEU A 367 -5.84 22.08 -20.28
N GLU A 368 -7.01 22.29 -20.89
CA GLU A 368 -7.79 21.21 -21.51
C GLU A 368 -7.06 20.45 -22.63
N SER A 369 -6.33 21.15 -23.51
CA SER A 369 -5.57 20.51 -24.58
C SER A 369 -4.47 19.59 -24.03
N GLN A 370 -3.85 19.99 -22.91
CA GLN A 370 -2.84 19.18 -22.23
C GLN A 370 -3.47 17.97 -21.52
N ALA A 371 -4.60 18.18 -20.85
CA ALA A 371 -5.36 17.11 -20.21
C ALA A 371 -5.78 16.03 -21.22
N LEU A 372 -6.31 16.44 -22.37
CA LEU A 372 -6.67 15.56 -23.48
C LEU A 372 -5.46 14.83 -24.06
N SER A 373 -4.28 15.45 -24.08
CA SER A 373 -3.05 14.80 -24.56
C SER A 373 -2.70 13.59 -23.68
N TYR A 374 -2.58 13.78 -22.36
CA TYR A 374 -2.24 12.70 -21.45
C TYR A 374 -3.32 11.61 -21.40
N LEU A 375 -4.60 12.01 -21.39
CA LEU A 375 -5.72 11.06 -21.41
C LEU A 375 -5.75 10.23 -22.71
N ASN A 376 -5.54 10.87 -23.86
CA ASN A 376 -5.59 10.17 -25.14
C ASN A 376 -4.35 9.30 -25.40
N GLU A 377 -3.19 9.67 -24.85
CA GLU A 377 -2.00 8.82 -24.85
C GLU A 377 -2.30 7.45 -24.20
N LEU A 378 -3.00 7.45 -23.06
CA LEU A 378 -3.41 6.21 -22.41
C LEU A 378 -4.54 5.49 -23.17
N THR A 379 -5.64 6.19 -23.44
CA THR A 379 -6.87 5.53 -23.92
C THR A 379 -6.70 4.88 -25.28
N GLN A 380 -5.93 5.50 -26.18
CA GLN A 380 -5.64 4.95 -27.50
C GLN A 380 -4.68 3.75 -27.44
N GLN A 381 -3.87 3.63 -26.38
CA GLN A 381 -3.06 2.42 -26.14
C GLN A 381 -3.89 1.27 -25.57
N ARG A 382 -5.05 1.53 -24.96
CA ARG A 382 -5.97 0.50 -24.44
C ARG A 382 -7.01 0.09 -25.47
N ASP A 383 -7.44 1.00 -26.32
CA ASP A 383 -8.37 0.77 -27.42
C ASP A 383 -7.87 1.50 -28.69
N PRO A 384 -7.00 0.88 -29.51
CA PRO A 384 -6.49 1.50 -30.73
C PRO A 384 -7.57 1.84 -31.77
N ALA A 385 -8.76 1.27 -31.66
CA ALA A 385 -9.91 1.59 -32.52
C ALA A 385 -10.71 2.80 -32.00
N PHE A 386 -10.41 3.30 -30.80
CA PHE A 386 -11.03 4.49 -30.23
C PHE A 386 -10.31 5.77 -30.70
N GLY A 387 -11.05 6.71 -31.28
CA GLY A 387 -10.51 7.97 -31.80
C GLY A 387 -10.01 8.97 -30.75
N GLY A 388 -10.08 8.62 -29.46
CA GLY A 388 -9.78 9.49 -28.32
C GLY A 388 -10.95 10.42 -27.96
N TYR A 389 -10.91 10.95 -26.74
CA TYR A 389 -11.83 11.93 -26.18
C TYR A 389 -11.60 13.34 -26.74
N ARG A 390 -12.63 14.19 -26.75
CA ARG A 390 -12.62 15.59 -27.25
C ARG A 390 -13.44 16.56 -26.36
N GLU A 391 -13.92 16.08 -25.24
CA GLU A 391 -14.74 16.80 -24.29
C GLU A 391 -13.94 17.91 -23.58
N SER A 392 -14.66 18.84 -22.96
CA SER A 392 -14.12 20.02 -22.27
C SER A 392 -14.87 20.25 -20.95
N GLY A 393 -14.36 21.15 -20.12
CA GLY A 393 -14.95 21.52 -18.83
C GLY A 393 -15.20 20.32 -17.92
N THR A 394 -16.36 20.30 -17.27
CA THR A 394 -16.76 19.22 -16.35
C THR A 394 -16.83 17.86 -17.04
N ALA A 395 -17.29 17.79 -18.29
CA ALA A 395 -17.38 16.53 -19.01
C ALA A 395 -16.01 15.88 -19.23
N LEU A 396 -14.96 16.68 -19.46
CA LEU A 396 -13.59 16.17 -19.54
C LEU A 396 -13.12 15.61 -18.19
N LEU A 397 -13.40 16.31 -17.09
CA LEU A 397 -13.02 15.86 -15.75
C LEU A 397 -13.72 14.54 -15.39
N ASP A 398 -15.02 14.42 -15.66
CA ASP A 398 -15.80 13.20 -15.41
C ASP A 398 -15.26 12.01 -16.20
N ILE A 399 -14.86 12.23 -17.45
CA ILE A 399 -14.23 11.20 -18.29
C ILE A 399 -12.87 10.79 -17.74
N ILE A 400 -12.05 11.74 -17.28
CA ILE A 400 -10.74 11.42 -16.67
C ILE A 400 -10.93 10.54 -15.43
N ILE A 401 -11.89 10.88 -14.57
CA ILE A 401 -12.21 10.09 -13.36
C ILE A 401 -12.74 8.70 -13.74
N GLN A 402 -13.61 8.59 -14.76
CA GLN A 402 -14.10 7.31 -15.25
C GLN A 402 -12.98 6.46 -15.86
N GLU A 403 -12.09 7.06 -16.63
CA GLU A 403 -10.97 6.37 -17.25
C GLU A 403 -9.96 5.90 -16.21
N ARG A 404 -9.76 6.68 -15.14
CA ARG A 404 -8.98 6.27 -13.96
C ARG A 404 -9.60 5.06 -13.26
N ARG A 405 -10.93 5.02 -13.08
CA ARG A 405 -11.64 3.83 -12.57
C ARG A 405 -11.40 2.60 -13.45
N LYS A 406 -11.52 2.76 -14.78
CA LYS A 406 -11.32 1.66 -15.74
C LYS A 406 -9.88 1.13 -15.74
N GLU A 407 -8.90 2.03 -15.67
CA GLU A 407 -7.48 1.68 -15.76
C GLU A 407 -6.98 1.01 -14.48
N LEU A 408 -7.30 1.61 -13.32
CA LEU A 408 -6.76 1.21 -12.01
C LEU A 408 -7.65 0.23 -11.24
N ALA A 409 -8.70 -0.31 -11.88
CA ALA A 409 -9.56 -1.31 -11.25
C ALA A 409 -8.75 -2.49 -10.70
N PHE A 410 -9.05 -2.92 -9.48
CA PHE A 410 -8.41 -4.01 -8.74
C PHE A 410 -6.99 -3.72 -8.23
N GLU A 411 -6.52 -2.46 -8.30
CA GLU A 411 -5.20 -2.04 -7.82
C GLU A 411 -5.26 -1.28 -6.47
N GLY A 412 -6.46 -1.05 -5.92
CA GLY A 412 -6.64 -0.46 -4.59
C GLY A 412 -6.83 1.05 -4.52
N ASP A 413 -7.16 1.71 -5.64
CA ASP A 413 -7.28 3.17 -5.73
C ASP A 413 -8.71 3.70 -5.62
N ARG A 414 -9.70 2.92 -6.05
CA ARG A 414 -11.04 3.45 -6.30
C ARG A 414 -11.71 4.00 -5.04
N PHE A 415 -11.54 3.36 -3.89
CA PHE A 415 -12.06 3.85 -2.61
C PHE A 415 -11.44 5.19 -2.21
N ASP A 416 -10.12 5.29 -2.32
CA ASP A 416 -9.36 6.52 -2.03
C ASP A 416 -9.80 7.67 -2.96
N ASP A 417 -10.03 7.38 -4.26
CA ASP A 417 -10.54 8.34 -5.24
C ASP A 417 -11.96 8.85 -4.89
N LEU A 418 -12.89 7.93 -4.57
CA LEU A 418 -14.26 8.33 -4.19
C LEU A 418 -14.28 9.17 -2.90
N ASN A 419 -13.38 8.87 -1.96
CA ASN A 419 -13.25 9.63 -0.73
C ASN A 419 -12.66 11.03 -0.97
N ARG A 420 -11.57 11.18 -1.74
CA ARG A 420 -10.99 12.51 -2.00
C ARG A 420 -11.91 13.40 -2.84
N LEU A 421 -12.65 12.81 -3.78
CA LEU A 421 -13.56 13.52 -4.68
C LEU A 421 -14.87 13.92 -3.97
N GLN A 422 -15.11 13.37 -2.77
CA GLN A 422 -16.38 13.50 -2.06
C GLN A 422 -17.55 13.00 -2.92
N GLU A 423 -17.33 11.89 -3.61
CA GLU A 423 -18.33 11.20 -4.39
C GLU A 423 -19.01 10.11 -3.56
N ASP A 424 -20.30 9.96 -3.77
CA ASP A 424 -21.07 8.89 -3.17
C ASP A 424 -20.68 7.54 -3.79
N ILE A 425 -20.52 6.51 -2.94
CA ILE A 425 -20.30 5.15 -3.39
C ILE A 425 -21.67 4.56 -3.68
N ARG A 426 -21.95 4.36 -4.95
CA ARG A 426 -23.20 3.76 -5.46
C ARG A 426 -22.86 2.39 -6.02
N ARG A 427 -23.57 1.37 -5.55
CA ARG A 427 -23.28 -0.02 -5.88
C ARG A 427 -24.52 -0.73 -6.38
N SER A 428 -24.31 -1.70 -7.27
CA SER A 428 -25.33 -2.59 -7.80
C SER A 428 -25.84 -3.58 -6.74
N SER A 429 -26.91 -4.32 -7.07
CA SER A 429 -27.48 -5.37 -6.22
C SER A 429 -26.56 -6.57 -5.95
N GLU A 430 -25.36 -6.60 -6.53
CA GLU A 430 -24.32 -7.59 -6.26
C GLU A 430 -23.72 -7.43 -4.84
N TYR A 431 -23.93 -6.27 -4.23
CA TYR A 431 -23.41 -5.93 -2.90
C TYR A 431 -24.49 -6.11 -1.80
N PRO A 432 -24.08 -6.17 -0.51
CA PRO A 432 -25.02 -6.22 0.59
C PRO A 432 -26.02 -5.05 0.57
N PRO A 433 -27.33 -5.29 0.82
CA PRO A 433 -28.37 -4.25 0.68
C PRO A 433 -28.12 -2.97 1.50
N GLN A 434 -27.53 -3.09 2.68
CA GLN A 434 -27.18 -1.96 3.55
C GLN A 434 -25.99 -1.13 3.05
N ALA A 435 -25.27 -1.63 2.06
CA ALA A 435 -24.04 -1.06 1.54
C ALA A 435 -24.16 -0.62 0.06
N LEU A 436 -25.38 -0.60 -0.50
CA LEU A 436 -25.65 -0.14 -1.87
C LEU A 436 -25.41 1.36 -2.04
N ASN A 437 -25.59 2.11 -0.96
CA ASN A 437 -25.41 3.55 -0.95
C ASN A 437 -24.65 3.96 0.30
N ILE A 438 -23.42 4.40 0.13
CA ILE A 438 -22.61 5.02 1.19
C ILE A 438 -22.36 6.48 0.78
N PRO A 439 -22.94 7.48 1.44
CA PRO A 439 -22.71 8.89 1.13
C PRO A 439 -21.26 9.34 1.37
N ALA A 440 -20.80 10.37 0.67
CA ALA A 440 -19.42 10.90 0.76
C ALA A 440 -18.98 11.27 2.18
N GLY A 441 -19.90 11.83 2.98
CA GLY A 441 -19.67 12.21 4.37
C GLY A 441 -20.00 11.11 5.39
N ASP A 442 -20.21 9.87 4.96
CA ASP A 442 -20.48 8.76 5.88
C ASP A 442 -19.20 8.36 6.61
N ASP A 443 -19.20 8.53 7.93
CA ASP A 443 -18.04 8.24 8.78
C ASP A 443 -17.61 6.76 8.75
N ARG A 444 -18.47 5.84 8.31
CA ARG A 444 -18.09 4.42 8.12
C ARG A 444 -17.07 4.23 6.99
N ARG A 445 -16.80 5.27 6.19
CA ARG A 445 -15.68 5.31 5.24
C ARG A 445 -14.33 5.50 5.92
N ILE A 446 -14.30 5.85 7.20
CA ILE A 446 -13.09 6.00 7.99
C ILE A 446 -12.98 4.76 8.88
N TRP A 447 -11.80 4.12 8.87
CA TRP A 447 -11.56 2.94 9.67
C TRP A 447 -11.46 3.28 11.16
N PRO A 448 -11.90 2.39 12.06
CA PRO A 448 -11.70 2.56 13.48
C PRO A 448 -10.23 2.43 13.83
N ILE A 449 -9.77 3.13 14.86
CA ILE A 449 -8.50 2.82 15.51
C ILE A 449 -8.63 1.43 16.17
N PRO A 450 -7.66 0.51 16.01
CA PRO A 450 -7.73 -0.81 16.62
C PRO A 450 -7.91 -0.74 18.14
N GLN A 451 -8.73 -1.63 18.69
CA GLN A 451 -9.01 -1.67 20.13
C GLN A 451 -7.72 -1.88 20.95
N VAL A 452 -6.82 -2.73 20.46
CA VAL A 452 -5.53 -3.01 21.12
C VAL A 452 -4.66 -1.76 21.28
N GLU A 453 -4.76 -0.79 20.37
CA GLU A 453 -4.04 0.48 20.45
C GLU A 453 -4.65 1.42 21.49
N LEU A 454 -6.00 1.47 21.54
CA LEU A 454 -6.71 2.24 22.55
C LEU A 454 -6.43 1.71 23.96
N ASP A 455 -6.38 0.39 24.12
CA ASP A 455 -6.11 -0.26 25.40
C ASP A 455 -4.65 -0.03 25.86
N ALA A 456 -3.70 0.01 24.93
CA ALA A 456 -2.26 0.13 25.22
C ALA A 456 -1.76 1.57 25.35
N ASN A 457 -2.46 2.55 24.78
CA ASN A 457 -2.05 3.94 24.71
C ASN A 457 -3.16 4.90 25.15
N PRO A 458 -3.08 5.48 26.37
CA PRO A 458 -4.12 6.37 26.89
C PRO A 458 -4.24 7.70 26.15
N ASN A 459 -3.27 8.05 25.29
CA ASN A 459 -3.31 9.25 24.44
C ASN A 459 -4.01 8.99 23.10
N MET A 460 -4.38 7.74 22.81
CA MET A 460 -5.06 7.36 21.58
C MET A 460 -6.56 7.66 21.68
N VAL A 461 -7.12 8.25 20.63
CA VAL A 461 -8.54 8.62 20.57
C VAL A 461 -9.19 7.98 19.35
N GLN A 462 -10.34 7.37 19.57
CA GLN A 462 -11.14 6.72 18.53
C GLN A 462 -11.70 7.74 17.53
N ASN A 463 -11.93 7.31 16.29
CA ASN A 463 -12.71 8.06 15.30
C ASN A 463 -14.17 8.15 15.75
N ALA A 464 -14.80 9.32 15.54
CA ALA A 464 -16.07 9.70 16.20
C ALA A 464 -17.25 8.72 16.03
N SER A 465 -17.21 7.83 15.04
CA SER A 465 -18.27 6.88 14.73
C SER A 465 -18.14 5.49 15.36
N TYR A 466 -17.17 5.27 16.25
CA TYR A 466 -16.90 3.96 16.88
C TYR A 466 -16.83 4.00 18.40
#